data_AF-A0AAD8JBE7-F1
#
_entry.id   AF-A0AAD8JBE7-F1
#
_cell.length_a   1.000
_cell.length_b   1.000
_cell.length_c   1.000
_cell.angle_alpha   90.00
_cell.angle_beta   90.00
_cell.angle_gamma   90.00
#
_symmetry.space_group_name_H-M   'P 1'
#
loop_
_entity.id
_entity.type
_entity.pdbx_description
1 polymer ?
#
loop_
_entity_poly.entity_id
_entity_poly.type
_entity_poly.pdbx_seq_one_letter_code
_entity_poly.pdbx_strand_id
1 'polypeptide(L)'
;MEEKMSWTVPDAVDYKGCPADRSTTGGWVPAALILGIEICERLSTMGIAVNLVTYLGGVMHVPSAASANTVTDFMGTSFLLCLLGGFLADSFLGRSKTIVIFAIIQTMGTAALALSTKLRQFRPPPCHYAELNNCKQASGFQMGSLYIALYLIALGTGGLKSSVSGFGTDQFDENNEKEKAQRAFFFNRFFFFISLGTLMAVTILVYIQDNVDRSLGYGLCSVAMIVAILIFFSGRKRYRYKKSVGSPIVIIFQVIAAAIIKRKMKLPCSIESLYEDSPETSRIHHTDQFRFLDKAAVVAEGDFDKSCPNSAPNPWKLCSVTRVEEVKMMARLLPIWATTIIFWTTYAQMLTFSVQQASTMDRYMGNFLIPAGSLTVFFVSAILITLAFNDRVIMPLWKKWKGTPGLSSLQSIAVGLVLSTIGMGAAALVEMKRLSVANDVGRNTPVLPISVFWLIPQFFLVGSGEAFIYTGQLDFFITQSPKGMKTMSTGLFLTTLSLGFFVSSFLVSVVKKVTGTGEGHGWLADNINFGRLDFFYDLLAILSAINFVIFIICAIWYKPQKAKPVVEMNNMLNNNHAEEKC
;
A
#
# COMPACT_ATOMS: atom_id res chain seq x y z
N MET A 1 -33.56 -30.39 -13.57
CA MET A 1 -32.87 -29.17 -14.03
C MET A 1 -32.38 -28.33 -12.84
N GLU A 2 -33.13 -28.30 -11.73
CA GLU A 2 -32.73 -27.69 -10.45
C GLU A 2 -31.49 -28.34 -9.80
N GLU A 3 -31.32 -29.66 -9.88
CA GLU A 3 -30.11 -30.32 -9.35
C GLU A 3 -28.82 -29.85 -10.05
N LYS A 4 -28.86 -29.51 -11.35
CA LYS A 4 -27.68 -29.00 -12.09
C LYS A 4 -27.34 -27.55 -11.74
N MET A 5 -28.31 -26.73 -11.32
CA MET A 5 -28.05 -25.36 -10.85
C MET A 5 -27.37 -25.31 -9.47
N SER A 6 -27.52 -26.36 -8.66
CA SER A 6 -26.87 -26.48 -7.33
C SER A 6 -25.34 -26.62 -7.41
N TRP A 7 -24.81 -27.18 -8.51
CA TRP A 7 -23.37 -27.44 -8.70
C TRP A 7 -22.62 -26.29 -9.38
N THR A 8 -23.33 -25.32 -9.95
CA THR A 8 -22.74 -24.17 -10.64
C THR A 8 -22.56 -22.99 -9.70
N VAL A 9 -21.43 -22.30 -9.80
CA VAL A 9 -21.18 -21.05 -9.07
C VAL A 9 -21.74 -19.88 -9.92
N PRO A 10 -22.79 -19.17 -9.46
CA PRO A 10 -23.51 -18.19 -10.29
C PRO A 10 -22.64 -16.99 -10.71
N ASP A 11 -21.65 -16.61 -9.89
CA ASP A 11 -20.82 -15.42 -10.11
C ASP A 11 -19.48 -15.71 -10.82
N ALA A 12 -19.24 -16.96 -11.25
CA ALA A 12 -17.97 -17.38 -11.84
C ALA A 12 -18.15 -18.20 -13.12
N VAL A 13 -17.21 -18.02 -14.05
CA VAL A 13 -17.09 -18.81 -15.28
C VAL A 13 -15.79 -19.62 -15.28
N ASP A 14 -15.78 -20.70 -16.06
CA ASP A 14 -14.59 -21.50 -16.34
C ASP A 14 -13.72 -20.84 -17.43
N TYR A 15 -12.63 -21.50 -17.82
CA TYR A 15 -11.72 -21.00 -18.84
C TYR A 15 -12.33 -20.93 -20.26
N LYS A 16 -13.47 -21.60 -20.49
CA LYS A 16 -14.24 -21.58 -21.75
C LYS A 16 -15.35 -20.54 -21.75
N GLY A 17 -15.61 -19.89 -20.61
CA GLY A 17 -16.71 -18.94 -20.44
C GLY A 17 -18.05 -19.60 -20.08
N CYS A 18 -18.07 -20.91 -19.80
CA CYS A 18 -19.23 -21.61 -19.26
C CYS A 18 -19.34 -21.37 -17.75
N PRO A 19 -20.54 -21.49 -17.13
CA PRO A 19 -20.69 -21.40 -15.67
C PRO A 19 -19.73 -22.35 -14.95
N ALA A 20 -19.04 -21.85 -13.92
CA ALA A 20 -18.03 -22.63 -13.20
C ALA A 20 -18.69 -23.77 -12.41
N ASP A 21 -18.15 -24.98 -12.55
CA ASP A 21 -18.58 -26.16 -11.80
C ASP A 21 -17.79 -26.28 -10.49
N ARG A 22 -18.51 -26.40 -9.38
CA ARG A 22 -17.96 -26.44 -8.02
C ARG A 22 -17.04 -27.65 -7.79
N SER A 23 -17.26 -28.77 -8.49
CA SER A 23 -16.49 -30.02 -8.30
C SER A 23 -15.15 -30.03 -9.04
N THR A 24 -15.06 -29.34 -10.18
CA THR A 24 -13.92 -29.38 -11.10
C THR A 24 -13.06 -28.12 -11.09
N THR A 25 -13.65 -26.98 -10.73
CA THR A 25 -12.98 -25.67 -10.72
C THR A 25 -12.94 -25.07 -9.32
N GLY A 26 -11.90 -24.30 -9.02
CA GLY A 26 -11.69 -23.63 -7.73
C GLY A 26 -11.15 -24.54 -6.64
N GLY A 27 -11.21 -24.06 -5.40
CA GLY A 27 -10.68 -24.74 -4.22
C GLY A 27 -9.20 -24.48 -3.94
N TRP A 28 -8.65 -25.28 -3.03
CA TRP A 28 -7.33 -25.04 -2.45
C TRP A 28 -6.17 -25.18 -3.44
N VAL A 29 -6.21 -26.18 -4.31
CA VAL A 29 -5.10 -26.47 -5.23
C VAL A 29 -4.89 -25.32 -6.23
N PRO A 30 -5.92 -24.83 -6.94
CA PRO A 30 -5.76 -23.65 -7.80
C PRO A 30 -5.35 -22.41 -7.00
N ALA A 31 -5.91 -22.19 -5.80
CA ALA A 31 -5.51 -21.07 -4.95
C ALA A 31 -4.02 -21.12 -4.57
N ALA A 32 -3.48 -22.32 -4.28
CA ALA A 32 -2.07 -22.51 -3.96
C ALA A 32 -1.14 -22.21 -5.15
N LEU A 33 -1.54 -22.49 -6.39
CA LEU A 33 -0.75 -22.13 -7.58
C LEU A 33 -0.58 -20.60 -7.71
N ILE A 34 -1.60 -19.84 -7.31
CA ILE A 34 -1.58 -18.37 -7.32
C ILE A 34 -0.59 -17.82 -6.27
N LEU A 35 -0.42 -18.51 -5.14
CA LEU A 35 0.55 -18.13 -4.10
C LEU A 35 2.00 -18.12 -4.58
N GLY A 36 2.33 -18.95 -5.59
CA GLY A 36 3.68 -18.97 -6.17
C GLY A 36 4.09 -17.61 -6.75
N ILE A 37 3.18 -16.94 -7.46
CA ILE A 37 3.42 -15.59 -8.00
C ILE A 37 3.59 -14.58 -6.85
N GLU A 38 2.77 -14.65 -5.80
CA GLU A 38 2.87 -13.73 -4.66
C GLU A 38 4.24 -13.83 -3.97
N ILE A 39 4.73 -15.05 -3.74
CA ILE A 39 6.04 -15.26 -3.10
C ILE A 39 7.15 -14.66 -3.95
N CYS A 40 7.16 -14.92 -5.25
CA CYS A 40 8.18 -14.41 -6.16
C CYS A 40 8.11 -12.89 -6.32
N GLU A 41 6.91 -12.31 -6.36
CA GLU A 41 6.71 -10.85 -6.39
C GLU A 41 7.30 -10.22 -5.12
N ARG A 42 6.91 -10.73 -3.94
CA ARG A 42 7.39 -10.22 -2.65
C ARG A 42 8.89 -10.34 -2.51
N LEU A 43 9.45 -11.48 -2.89
CA LEU A 43 10.88 -11.75 -2.88
C LEU A 43 11.64 -10.72 -3.72
N SER A 44 11.17 -10.50 -4.96
CA SER A 44 11.78 -9.61 -5.92
C SER A 44 11.68 -8.14 -5.49
N THR A 45 10.46 -7.65 -5.21
CA THR A 45 10.23 -6.24 -4.88
C THR A 45 10.97 -5.85 -3.60
N MET A 46 10.88 -6.63 -2.52
CA MET A 46 11.57 -6.29 -1.27
C MET A 46 13.08 -6.44 -1.41
N GLY A 47 13.56 -7.49 -2.07
CA GLY A 47 15.00 -7.72 -2.24
C GLY A 47 15.68 -6.67 -3.11
N ILE A 48 14.97 -6.10 -4.07
CA ILE A 48 15.45 -4.95 -4.85
C ILE A 48 15.36 -3.68 -4.00
N ALA A 49 14.21 -3.38 -3.39
CA ALA A 49 13.98 -2.12 -2.70
C ALA A 49 14.94 -1.87 -1.53
N VAL A 50 15.17 -2.86 -0.65
CA VAL A 50 16.00 -2.69 0.56
C VAL A 50 17.48 -2.48 0.25
N ASN A 51 17.94 -2.92 -0.92
CA ASN A 51 19.35 -2.86 -1.30
C ASN A 51 19.61 -1.94 -2.51
N LEU A 52 18.57 -1.31 -3.06
CA LEU A 52 18.72 -0.37 -4.16
C LEU A 52 19.50 0.89 -3.73
N VAL A 53 19.32 1.33 -2.48
CA VAL A 53 20.02 2.51 -1.96
C VAL A 53 21.54 2.30 -1.90
N THR A 54 22.00 1.09 -1.57
CA THR A 54 23.43 0.75 -1.54
C THR A 54 23.99 0.61 -2.95
N TYR A 55 23.18 0.15 -3.91
CA TYR A 55 23.57 0.11 -5.32
C TYR A 55 23.76 1.52 -5.89
N LEU A 56 22.83 2.44 -5.60
CA LEU A 56 22.90 3.82 -6.07
C LEU A 56 24.09 4.57 -5.46
N GLY A 57 24.29 4.47 -4.14
CA GLY A 57 25.39 5.12 -3.46
C GLY A 57 26.75 4.47 -3.76
N GLY A 58 26.83 3.15 -3.70
CA GLY A 58 28.09 2.41 -3.77
C GLY A 58 28.59 2.11 -5.19
N VAL A 59 27.69 1.86 -6.15
CA VAL A 59 28.08 1.50 -7.53
C VAL A 59 27.82 2.64 -8.51
N MET A 60 26.70 3.34 -8.39
CA MET A 60 26.36 4.45 -9.30
C MET A 60 26.94 5.80 -8.84
N HIS A 61 27.59 5.82 -7.66
CA HIS A 61 28.18 7.00 -7.01
C HIS A 61 27.20 8.18 -6.94
N VAL A 62 25.92 7.89 -6.69
CA VAL A 62 24.87 8.90 -6.54
C VAL A 62 24.88 9.41 -5.09
N PRO A 63 24.77 10.72 -4.84
CA PRO A 63 24.71 11.27 -3.49
C PRO A 63 23.66 10.61 -2.59
N SER A 64 23.92 10.57 -1.28
CA SER A 64 23.06 9.90 -0.28
C SER A 64 21.57 10.29 -0.40
N ALA A 65 21.28 11.59 -0.43
CA ALA A 65 19.93 12.14 -0.50
C ALA A 65 19.22 11.84 -1.84
N ALA A 66 19.96 11.90 -2.95
CA ALA A 66 19.41 11.57 -4.27
C ALA A 66 19.13 10.07 -4.38
N SER A 67 20.00 9.22 -3.81
CA SER A 67 19.80 7.78 -3.74
C SER A 67 18.56 7.42 -2.92
N ALA A 68 18.34 8.10 -1.78
CA ALA A 68 17.14 7.93 -0.96
C ALA A 68 15.88 8.28 -1.76
N ASN A 69 15.86 9.44 -2.43
CA ASN A 69 14.73 9.87 -3.27
C ASN A 69 14.41 8.89 -4.40
N THR A 70 15.42 8.37 -5.11
CA THR A 70 15.18 7.38 -6.17
C THR A 70 14.49 6.12 -5.64
N VAL A 71 14.88 5.64 -4.45
CA VAL A 71 14.27 4.45 -3.83
C VAL A 71 12.84 4.75 -3.38
N THR A 72 12.61 5.89 -2.74
CA THR A 72 11.27 6.27 -2.28
C THR A 72 10.34 6.57 -3.46
N ASP A 73 10.82 7.20 -4.53
CA ASP A 73 10.05 7.44 -5.76
C ASP A 73 9.71 6.12 -6.47
N PHE A 74 10.65 5.18 -6.54
CA PHE A 74 10.41 3.83 -7.07
C PHE A 74 9.30 3.11 -6.28
N MET A 75 9.40 3.08 -4.95
CA MET A 75 8.41 2.43 -4.10
C MET A 75 7.05 3.15 -4.16
N GLY A 76 7.05 4.48 -4.08
CA GLY A 76 5.85 5.31 -4.17
C GLY A 76 5.11 5.11 -5.50
N THR A 77 5.85 5.05 -6.60
CA THR A 77 5.32 4.78 -7.94
C THR A 77 4.77 3.36 -8.04
N SER A 78 5.46 2.35 -7.50
CA SER A 78 4.98 0.96 -7.49
C SER A 78 3.62 0.82 -6.79
N PHE A 79 3.45 1.48 -5.64
CA PHE A 79 2.17 1.51 -4.92
C PHE A 79 1.09 2.32 -5.66
N LEU A 80 1.45 3.42 -6.33
CA LEU A 80 0.50 4.20 -7.15
C LEU A 80 -0.01 3.38 -8.34
N LEU A 81 0.89 2.68 -9.02
CA LEU A 81 0.57 1.82 -10.17
C LEU A 81 -0.25 0.59 -9.77
N CYS A 82 -0.26 0.22 -8.48
CA CYS A 82 -1.19 -0.78 -7.96
C CYS A 82 -2.66 -0.34 -8.11
N LEU A 83 -2.96 0.93 -7.87
CA LEU A 83 -4.31 1.47 -8.08
C LEU A 83 -4.71 1.40 -9.57
N LEU A 84 -3.79 1.76 -10.46
CA LEU A 84 -3.98 1.65 -11.91
C LEU A 84 -4.20 0.18 -12.33
N GLY A 85 -3.41 -0.74 -11.78
CA GLY A 85 -3.53 -2.17 -12.00
C GLY A 85 -4.91 -2.72 -11.61
N GLY A 86 -5.43 -2.30 -10.45
CA GLY A 86 -6.76 -2.67 -9.98
C GLY A 86 -7.85 -2.12 -10.89
N PHE A 87 -7.75 -0.85 -11.28
CA PHE A 87 -8.68 -0.24 -12.23
C PHE A 87 -8.71 -0.97 -13.58
N LEU A 88 -7.55 -1.34 -14.13
CA LEU A 88 -7.46 -2.09 -15.39
C LEU A 88 -8.02 -3.51 -15.27
N ALA A 89 -7.78 -4.19 -14.14
CA ALA A 89 -8.32 -5.51 -13.86
C ALA A 89 -9.86 -5.51 -13.77
N ASP A 90 -10.42 -4.53 -13.07
CA ASP A 90 -11.86 -4.44 -12.83
C ASP A 90 -12.63 -3.84 -14.01
N SER A 91 -11.99 -3.04 -14.88
CA SER A 91 -12.70 -2.35 -15.98
C SER A 91 -12.53 -3.01 -17.35
N PHE A 92 -11.36 -3.57 -17.67
CA PHE A 92 -11.03 -3.98 -19.04
C PHE A 92 -10.50 -5.41 -19.17
N LEU A 93 -9.46 -5.76 -18.40
CA LEU A 93 -8.67 -6.97 -18.68
C LEU A 93 -9.20 -8.22 -17.95
N GLY A 94 -9.81 -8.05 -16.78
CA GLY A 94 -10.08 -9.14 -15.85
C GLY A 94 -8.82 -9.54 -15.06
N ARG A 95 -9.02 -9.99 -13.81
CA ARG A 95 -7.94 -10.22 -12.82
C ARG A 95 -6.84 -11.16 -13.32
N SER A 96 -7.20 -12.28 -13.94
CA SER A 96 -6.20 -13.27 -14.41
C SER A 96 -5.32 -12.74 -15.56
N LYS A 97 -5.89 -12.02 -16.53
CA LYS A 97 -5.11 -11.46 -17.64
C LYS A 97 -4.18 -10.36 -17.12
N THR A 98 -4.66 -9.53 -16.19
CA THR A 98 -3.82 -8.54 -15.50
C THR A 98 -2.63 -9.21 -14.84
N ILE A 99 -2.83 -10.25 -14.03
CA ILE A 99 -1.73 -10.97 -13.36
C ILE A 99 -0.65 -11.41 -14.36
N VAL A 100 -1.04 -12.06 -15.46
CA VAL A 100 -0.09 -12.57 -16.46
C VAL A 100 0.66 -11.44 -17.17
N ILE A 101 -0.05 -10.42 -17.67
CA ILE A 101 0.55 -9.31 -18.41
C ILE A 101 1.56 -8.58 -17.52
N PHE A 102 1.16 -8.26 -16.29
CA PHE A 102 2.01 -7.52 -15.37
C PHE A 102 3.16 -8.36 -14.79
N ALA A 103 3.00 -9.68 -14.66
CA ALA A 103 4.11 -10.58 -14.33
C ALA A 103 5.19 -10.61 -15.43
N ILE A 104 4.78 -10.61 -16.71
CA ILE A 104 5.70 -10.54 -17.84
C ILE A 104 6.45 -9.19 -17.84
N ILE A 105 5.73 -8.09 -17.61
CA ILE A 105 6.33 -6.75 -17.50
C ILE A 105 7.35 -6.70 -16.34
N GLN A 106 7.01 -7.26 -15.17
CA GLN A 106 7.95 -7.35 -14.04
C GLN A 106 9.19 -8.19 -14.37
N THR A 107 8.99 -9.30 -15.09
CA THR A 107 10.08 -10.18 -15.53
C THR A 107 11.02 -9.44 -16.48
N MET A 108 10.48 -8.68 -17.43
CA MET A 108 11.27 -7.82 -18.33
C MET A 108 12.04 -6.75 -17.56
N GLY A 109 11.41 -6.09 -16.59
CA GLY A 109 12.05 -5.07 -15.77
C GLY A 109 13.20 -5.64 -14.92
N THR A 110 12.99 -6.78 -14.27
CA THR A 110 14.04 -7.46 -13.47
C THR A 110 15.19 -8.00 -14.33
N ALA A 111 14.89 -8.53 -15.53
CA ALA A 111 15.91 -8.91 -16.49
C ALA A 111 16.71 -7.71 -17.02
N ALA A 112 16.04 -6.59 -17.31
CA ALA A 112 16.71 -5.35 -17.71
C ALA A 112 17.60 -4.80 -16.59
N LEU A 113 17.16 -4.88 -15.33
CA LEU A 113 17.97 -4.50 -14.17
C LEU A 113 19.20 -5.41 -14.03
N ALA A 114 19.03 -6.74 -14.17
CA ALA A 114 20.13 -7.70 -14.16
C ALA A 114 21.16 -7.41 -15.28
N LEU A 115 20.70 -7.08 -16.48
CA LEU A 115 21.56 -6.73 -17.60
C LEU A 115 22.32 -5.41 -17.38
N SER A 116 21.62 -4.38 -16.87
CA SER A 116 22.22 -3.10 -16.47
C SER A 116 23.31 -3.32 -15.41
N THR A 117 23.12 -4.30 -14.53
CA THR A 117 24.13 -4.68 -13.55
C THR A 117 25.28 -5.53 -14.07
N LYS A 118 25.19 -6.14 -15.25
CA LYS A 118 26.26 -7.01 -15.76
C LYS A 118 27.19 -6.27 -16.72
N LEU A 119 26.64 -5.38 -17.55
CA LEU A 119 27.39 -4.72 -18.60
C LEU A 119 28.10 -3.46 -18.08
N ARG A 120 29.41 -3.38 -18.35
CA ARG A 120 30.24 -2.23 -17.95
C ARG A 120 29.80 -0.89 -18.56
N GLN A 121 29.14 -0.91 -19.72
CA GLN A 121 28.64 0.30 -20.39
C GLN A 121 27.52 0.99 -19.59
N PHE A 122 26.75 0.23 -18.81
CA PHE A 122 25.63 0.74 -18.01
C PHE A 122 26.02 1.18 -16.60
N ARG A 123 27.31 1.17 -16.26
CA ARG A 123 27.83 1.58 -14.94
C ARG A 123 29.02 2.51 -15.05
N PRO A 124 29.22 3.42 -14.07
CA PRO A 124 30.46 4.16 -13.99
C PRO A 124 31.64 3.22 -13.69
N PRO A 125 32.88 3.64 -13.98
CA PRO A 125 34.07 2.87 -13.62
C PRO A 125 34.14 2.68 -12.10
N PRO A 126 34.64 1.51 -11.62
CA PRO A 126 34.74 1.26 -10.19
C PRO A 126 35.74 2.22 -9.54
N CYS A 127 35.34 2.84 -8.44
CA CYS A 127 36.21 3.67 -7.64
C CYS A 127 36.95 2.87 -6.56
N HIS A 128 38.24 3.19 -6.36
CA HIS A 128 38.98 2.74 -5.18
C HIS A 128 38.90 3.76 -4.05
N TYR A 129 38.93 3.28 -2.81
CA TYR A 129 38.77 4.07 -1.58
C TYR A 129 39.75 5.26 -1.43
N ALA A 130 40.89 5.21 -2.11
CA ALA A 130 41.89 6.29 -2.10
C ALA A 130 41.47 7.55 -2.87
N GLU A 131 40.40 7.50 -3.68
CA GLU A 131 39.95 8.58 -4.57
C GLU A 131 38.49 9.00 -4.32
N LEU A 132 38.01 8.92 -3.07
CA LEU A 132 36.61 9.20 -2.71
C LEU A 132 36.10 10.58 -3.19
N ASN A 133 37.00 11.55 -3.34
CA ASN A 133 36.67 12.92 -3.79
C ASN A 133 36.59 13.09 -5.33
N ASN A 134 37.03 12.10 -6.12
CA ASN A 134 37.11 12.17 -7.59
C ASN A 134 36.30 11.07 -8.32
N CYS A 135 35.35 10.44 -7.62
CA CYS A 135 34.52 9.42 -8.24
C CYS A 135 33.60 9.99 -9.32
N LYS A 136 33.71 9.42 -10.53
CA LYS A 136 32.81 9.79 -11.62
C LYS A 136 31.40 9.26 -11.31
N GLN A 137 30.47 10.17 -11.14
CA GLN A 137 29.04 9.86 -11.01
C GLN A 137 28.52 9.20 -12.29
N ALA A 138 27.49 8.35 -12.14
CA ALA A 138 26.81 7.74 -13.27
C ALA A 138 26.32 8.78 -14.30
N SER A 139 26.52 8.48 -15.58
CA SER A 139 26.08 9.37 -16.65
C SER A 139 24.56 9.37 -16.80
N GLY A 140 24.00 10.41 -17.44
CA GLY A 140 22.56 10.50 -17.69
C GLY A 140 22.00 9.28 -18.45
N PHE A 141 22.79 8.69 -19.37
CA PHE A 141 22.41 7.46 -20.07
C PHE A 141 22.32 6.24 -19.14
N GLN A 142 23.29 6.09 -18.24
CA GLN A 142 23.33 4.98 -17.27
C GLN A 142 22.20 5.08 -16.24
N MET A 143 21.90 6.30 -15.78
CA MET A 143 20.74 6.55 -14.93
C MET A 143 19.43 6.32 -15.68
N GLY A 144 19.33 6.76 -16.93
CA GLY A 144 18.15 6.55 -17.78
C GLY A 144 17.81 5.07 -17.96
N SER A 145 18.80 4.22 -18.25
CA SER A 145 18.58 2.77 -18.38
C SER A 145 18.15 2.13 -17.05
N LEU A 146 18.73 2.56 -15.93
CA LEU A 146 18.33 2.13 -14.59
C LEU A 146 16.88 2.52 -14.28
N TYR A 147 16.47 3.76 -14.55
CA TYR A 147 15.11 4.22 -14.32
C TYR A 147 14.07 3.47 -15.17
N ILE A 148 14.39 3.18 -16.43
CA ILE A 148 13.51 2.35 -17.28
C ILE A 148 13.30 0.97 -16.66
N ALA A 149 14.37 0.32 -16.20
CA ALA A 149 14.27 -0.98 -15.54
C ALA A 149 13.45 -0.90 -14.24
N LEU A 150 13.72 0.08 -13.38
CA LEU A 150 13.00 0.29 -12.12
C LEU A 150 11.51 0.57 -12.34
N TYR A 151 11.15 1.45 -13.28
CA TYR A 151 9.74 1.76 -13.52
C TYR A 151 8.99 0.64 -14.25
N LEU A 152 9.65 -0.19 -15.06
CA LEU A 152 9.06 -1.43 -15.57
C LEU A 152 8.76 -2.41 -14.42
N ILE A 153 9.67 -2.54 -13.45
CA ILE A 153 9.44 -3.36 -12.25
C ILE A 153 8.27 -2.78 -11.45
N ALA A 154 8.25 -1.47 -11.20
CA ALA A 154 7.17 -0.80 -10.47
C ALA A 154 5.80 -1.02 -11.14
N LEU A 155 5.74 -0.91 -12.46
CA LEU A 155 4.52 -1.17 -13.23
C LEU A 155 4.05 -2.62 -13.08
N GLY A 156 4.96 -3.59 -13.25
CA GLY A 156 4.68 -5.01 -13.10
C GLY A 156 4.21 -5.38 -11.69
N THR A 157 4.93 -4.91 -10.67
CA THR A 157 4.58 -5.11 -9.25
C THR A 157 3.21 -4.52 -8.93
N GLY A 158 2.90 -3.32 -9.41
CA GLY A 158 1.60 -2.67 -9.21
C GLY A 158 0.43 -3.53 -9.70
N GLY A 159 0.45 -3.94 -10.97
CA GLY A 159 -0.65 -4.74 -11.54
C GLY A 159 -0.81 -6.14 -10.94
N LEU A 160 0.29 -6.73 -10.46
CA LEU A 160 0.26 -7.99 -9.74
C LEU A 160 -0.40 -7.83 -8.37
N LYS A 161 0.11 -6.89 -7.56
CA LYS A 161 -0.34 -6.69 -6.18
C LYS A 161 -1.82 -6.35 -6.08
N SER A 162 -2.37 -5.66 -7.08
CA SER A 162 -3.79 -5.30 -7.12
C SER A 162 -4.72 -6.49 -7.37
N SER A 163 -4.24 -7.53 -8.05
CA SER A 163 -5.09 -8.55 -8.66
C SER A 163 -4.90 -9.95 -8.06
N VAL A 164 -3.69 -10.27 -7.58
CA VAL A 164 -3.33 -11.62 -7.08
C VAL A 164 -4.20 -12.04 -5.89
N SER A 165 -4.33 -11.18 -4.88
CA SER A 165 -5.17 -11.49 -3.70
C SER A 165 -6.63 -11.68 -4.07
N GLY A 166 -7.19 -10.82 -4.93
CA GLY A 166 -8.58 -10.92 -5.38
C GLY A 166 -8.83 -12.22 -6.16
N PHE A 167 -7.94 -12.54 -7.10
CA PHE A 167 -8.04 -13.77 -7.89
C PHE A 167 -7.87 -15.03 -7.04
N GLY A 168 -7.05 -14.98 -5.99
CA GLY A 168 -6.93 -16.06 -5.00
C GLY A 168 -8.25 -16.30 -4.25
N THR A 169 -8.93 -15.23 -3.82
CA THR A 169 -10.24 -15.37 -3.15
C THR A 169 -11.36 -15.82 -4.06
N ASP A 170 -11.26 -15.53 -5.36
CA ASP A 170 -12.25 -15.93 -6.36
C ASP A 170 -12.34 -17.46 -6.54
N GLN A 171 -11.34 -18.19 -6.06
CA GLN A 171 -11.32 -19.66 -6.11
C GLN A 171 -12.27 -20.30 -5.08
N PHE A 172 -12.83 -19.52 -4.15
CA PHE A 172 -13.73 -20.00 -3.10
C PHE A 172 -15.11 -19.33 -3.22
N ASP A 173 -16.16 -20.13 -3.16
CA ASP A 173 -17.57 -19.73 -3.17
C ASP A 173 -17.99 -19.19 -1.78
N GLU A 174 -18.72 -18.06 -1.76
CA GLU A 174 -19.18 -17.40 -0.53
C GLU A 174 -20.42 -18.06 0.06
N ASN A 175 -21.23 -18.67 -0.80
CA ASN A 175 -22.51 -19.26 -0.41
C ASN A 175 -22.35 -20.63 0.25
N ASN A 176 -21.14 -21.20 0.24
CA ASN A 176 -20.83 -22.49 0.84
C ASN A 176 -19.95 -22.32 2.07
N GLU A 177 -20.48 -22.67 3.24
CA GLU A 177 -19.76 -22.57 4.53
C GLU A 177 -18.43 -23.34 4.55
N LYS A 178 -18.31 -24.46 3.81
CA LYS A 178 -17.04 -25.21 3.71
C LYS A 178 -15.97 -24.42 2.95
N GLU A 179 -16.31 -23.83 1.81
CA GLU A 179 -15.36 -23.05 0.99
C GLU A 179 -15.04 -21.69 1.65
N LYS A 180 -16.00 -21.11 2.40
CA LYS A 180 -15.80 -19.91 3.22
C LYS A 180 -14.76 -20.13 4.33
N ALA A 181 -14.80 -21.26 5.02
CA ALA A 181 -13.76 -21.63 5.99
C ALA A 181 -12.38 -21.83 5.31
N GLN A 182 -12.35 -22.46 4.15
CA GLN A 182 -11.11 -22.64 3.37
C GLN A 182 -10.52 -21.30 2.88
N ARG A 183 -11.36 -20.30 2.57
CA ARG A 183 -10.91 -18.95 2.24
C ARG A 183 -10.19 -18.28 3.40
N ALA A 184 -10.70 -18.40 4.62
CA ALA A 184 -10.01 -17.87 5.81
C ALA A 184 -8.63 -18.54 6.00
N PHE A 185 -8.59 -19.87 5.81
CA PHE A 185 -7.33 -20.62 5.82
C PHE A 185 -6.36 -20.17 4.69
N PHE A 186 -6.87 -19.83 3.51
CA PHE A 186 -6.08 -19.26 2.41
C PHE A 186 -5.42 -17.95 2.79
N PHE A 187 -6.16 -17.02 3.39
CA PHE A 187 -5.57 -15.75 3.83
C PHE A 187 -4.47 -15.94 4.88
N ASN A 188 -4.68 -16.82 5.86
CA ASN A 188 -3.63 -17.12 6.85
C ASN A 188 -2.35 -17.65 6.18
N ARG A 189 -2.50 -18.55 5.19
CA ARG A 189 -1.36 -19.07 4.44
C ARG A 189 -0.73 -18.05 3.50
N PHE A 190 -1.53 -17.16 2.91
CA PHE A 190 -1.08 -16.05 2.07
C PHE A 190 -0.15 -15.12 2.86
N PHE A 191 -0.54 -14.71 4.07
CA PHE A 191 0.31 -13.90 4.96
C PHE A 191 1.59 -14.63 5.38
N PHE A 192 1.51 -15.93 5.66
CA PHE A 192 2.70 -16.73 5.96
C PHE A 192 3.71 -16.71 4.79
N PHE A 193 3.24 -16.88 3.56
CA PHE A 193 4.11 -16.85 2.38
C PHE A 193 4.66 -15.47 2.05
N ILE A 194 3.90 -14.40 2.27
CA ILE A 194 4.41 -13.03 2.20
C ILE A 194 5.58 -12.85 3.17
N SER A 195 5.38 -13.25 4.42
CA SER A 195 6.38 -13.11 5.48
C SER A 195 7.65 -13.90 5.17
N LEU A 196 7.48 -15.15 4.71
CA LEU A 196 8.59 -16.00 4.27
C LEU A 196 9.34 -15.39 3.09
N GLY A 197 8.62 -14.91 2.06
CA GLY A 197 9.21 -14.26 0.89
C GLY A 197 10.00 -13.01 1.27
N THR A 198 9.47 -12.17 2.16
CA THR A 198 10.17 -10.98 2.66
C THR A 198 11.40 -11.34 3.50
N LEU A 199 11.34 -12.34 4.39
CA LEU A 199 12.50 -12.80 5.16
C LEU A 199 13.61 -13.33 4.24
N MET A 200 13.27 -14.16 3.25
CA MET A 200 14.22 -14.65 2.24
C MET A 200 14.81 -13.49 1.41
N ALA A 201 14.01 -12.47 1.10
CA ALA A 201 14.46 -11.29 0.38
C ALA A 201 15.53 -10.53 1.15
N VAL A 202 15.22 -10.13 2.38
CA VAL A 202 16.11 -9.28 3.18
C VAL A 202 17.35 -10.01 3.68
N THR A 203 17.34 -11.34 3.72
CA THR A 203 18.50 -12.15 4.16
C THR A 203 19.26 -12.75 2.96
N ILE A 204 18.74 -13.84 2.38
CA ILE A 204 19.42 -14.64 1.37
C ILE A 204 19.65 -13.83 0.10
N LEU A 205 18.63 -13.14 -0.41
CA LEU A 205 18.74 -12.44 -1.68
C LEU A 205 19.66 -11.21 -1.57
N VAL A 206 19.56 -10.43 -0.50
CA VAL A 206 20.50 -9.33 -0.23
C VAL A 206 21.93 -9.85 -0.07
N TYR A 207 22.13 -10.98 0.61
CA TYR A 207 23.45 -11.59 0.72
C TYR A 207 24.04 -11.96 -0.64
N ILE A 208 23.25 -12.56 -1.54
CA ILE A 208 23.69 -12.88 -2.91
C ILE A 208 24.05 -11.60 -3.67
N GLN A 209 23.24 -10.54 -3.55
CA GLN A 209 23.49 -9.27 -4.22
C GLN A 209 24.78 -8.60 -3.76
N ASP A 210 25.06 -8.58 -2.45
CA ASP A 210 26.20 -7.84 -1.90
C ASP A 210 27.50 -8.64 -1.88
N ASN A 211 27.46 -9.96 -1.62
CA ASN A 211 28.67 -10.79 -1.46
C ASN A 211 29.02 -11.65 -2.67
N VAL A 212 28.05 -12.00 -3.52
CA VAL A 212 28.31 -12.86 -4.70
C VAL A 212 28.36 -12.01 -5.96
N ASP A 213 27.20 -11.55 -6.43
CA ASP A 213 27.09 -10.64 -7.56
C ASP A 213 25.65 -10.11 -7.68
N ARG A 214 25.52 -8.81 -7.96
CA ARG A 214 24.21 -8.16 -8.10
C ARG A 214 23.42 -8.67 -9.31
N SER A 215 24.09 -9.01 -10.42
CA SER A 215 23.40 -9.51 -11.61
C SER A 215 22.81 -10.91 -11.38
N LEU A 216 23.47 -11.75 -10.57
CA LEU A 216 22.92 -13.04 -10.15
C LEU A 216 21.70 -12.88 -9.24
N GLY A 217 21.74 -11.93 -8.28
CA GLY A 217 20.59 -11.65 -7.42
C GLY A 217 19.35 -11.22 -8.22
N TYR A 218 19.49 -10.24 -9.12
CA TYR A 218 18.37 -9.79 -9.95
C TYR A 218 17.96 -10.81 -11.02
N GLY A 219 18.93 -11.56 -11.58
CA GLY A 219 18.67 -12.64 -12.53
C GLY A 219 17.86 -13.79 -11.90
N LEU A 220 18.17 -14.16 -10.65
CA LEU A 220 17.41 -15.15 -9.89
C LEU A 220 15.95 -14.73 -9.72
N CYS A 221 15.69 -13.46 -9.46
CA CYS A 221 14.32 -12.93 -9.36
C CYS A 221 13.55 -13.08 -10.68
N SER A 222 14.22 -12.83 -11.82
CA SER A 222 13.62 -12.98 -13.15
C SER A 222 13.28 -14.45 -13.46
N VAL A 223 14.23 -15.38 -13.21
CA VAL A 223 14.01 -16.81 -13.41
C VAL A 223 12.90 -17.33 -12.50
N ALA A 224 12.88 -16.93 -11.23
CA ALA A 224 11.84 -17.31 -10.28
C ALA A 224 10.45 -16.85 -10.74
N MET A 225 10.34 -15.62 -11.26
CA MET A 225 9.07 -15.11 -11.79
C MET A 225 8.62 -15.87 -13.04
N ILE A 226 9.53 -16.24 -13.96
CA ILE A 226 9.21 -17.08 -15.13
C ILE A 226 8.64 -18.43 -14.69
N VAL A 227 9.29 -19.08 -13.71
CA VAL A 227 8.80 -20.34 -13.14
C VAL A 227 7.42 -20.16 -12.51
N ALA A 228 7.19 -19.08 -11.76
CA ALA A 228 5.89 -18.77 -11.16
C ALA A 228 4.80 -18.55 -12.23
N ILE A 229 5.12 -17.89 -13.35
CA ILE A 229 4.21 -17.72 -14.49
C ILE A 229 3.84 -19.08 -15.09
N LEU A 230 4.80 -19.98 -15.29
CA LEU A 230 4.54 -21.33 -15.82
C LEU A 230 3.65 -22.15 -14.88
N ILE A 231 3.91 -22.07 -13.57
CA ILE A 231 3.06 -22.70 -12.54
C ILE A 231 1.65 -22.11 -12.59
N PHE A 232 1.51 -20.80 -12.71
CA PHE A 232 0.21 -20.15 -12.82
C PHE A 232 -0.56 -20.62 -14.07
N PHE A 233 0.11 -20.74 -15.23
CA PHE A 233 -0.51 -21.25 -16.45
C PHE A 233 -0.98 -22.70 -16.34
N SER A 234 -0.27 -23.55 -15.58
CA SER A 234 -0.67 -24.94 -15.34
C SER A 234 -2.06 -25.05 -14.69
N GLY A 235 -2.46 -24.05 -13.89
CA GLY A 235 -3.74 -23.98 -13.21
C GLY A 235 -4.91 -23.48 -14.08
N ARG A 236 -4.66 -23.00 -15.30
CA ARG A 236 -5.67 -22.29 -16.13
C ARG A 236 -7.00 -23.01 -16.27
N LYS A 237 -6.98 -24.34 -16.46
CA LYS A 237 -8.20 -25.16 -16.63
C LYS A 237 -9.00 -25.33 -15.34
N ARG A 238 -8.39 -25.08 -14.18
CA ARG A 238 -8.99 -25.28 -12.85
C ARG A 238 -9.40 -23.97 -12.16
N TYR A 239 -9.06 -22.81 -12.72
CA TYR A 239 -9.42 -21.54 -12.11
C TYR A 239 -10.90 -21.18 -12.32
N ARG A 240 -11.46 -20.49 -11.33
CA ARG A 240 -12.73 -19.77 -11.43
C ARG A 240 -12.45 -18.31 -11.80
N TYR A 241 -13.17 -17.80 -12.81
CA TYR A 241 -13.06 -16.44 -13.30
C TYR A 241 -14.34 -15.68 -12.95
N LYS A 242 -14.28 -14.75 -12.00
CA LYS A 242 -15.42 -13.88 -11.71
C LYS A 242 -15.55 -12.77 -12.74
N LYS A 243 -16.79 -12.40 -13.07
CA LYS A 243 -17.07 -11.22 -13.89
C LYS A 243 -16.75 -9.96 -13.09
N SER A 244 -16.10 -8.99 -13.73
CA SER A 244 -15.81 -7.72 -13.08
C SER A 244 -17.07 -6.87 -12.97
N VAL A 245 -17.35 -6.30 -11.78
CA VAL A 245 -18.56 -5.51 -11.48
C VAL A 245 -18.36 -4.01 -11.84
N GLY A 246 -17.29 -3.69 -12.56
CA GLY A 246 -16.86 -2.31 -12.82
C GLY A 246 -16.09 -1.70 -11.65
N SER A 247 -15.42 -0.56 -11.89
CA SER A 247 -14.59 0.08 -10.87
C SER A 247 -15.40 1.08 -10.03
N PRO A 248 -15.38 1.00 -8.69
CA PRO A 248 -16.02 1.99 -7.81
C PRO A 248 -15.49 3.42 -7.99
N ILE A 249 -14.28 3.58 -8.54
CA ILE A 249 -13.70 4.88 -8.87
C ILE A 249 -14.56 5.62 -9.92
N VAL A 250 -15.13 4.87 -10.87
CA VAL A 250 -16.02 5.45 -11.90
C VAL A 250 -17.29 6.00 -11.25
N ILE A 251 -17.84 5.32 -10.25
CA ILE A 251 -19.02 5.78 -9.50
C ILE A 251 -18.73 7.11 -8.79
N ILE A 252 -17.55 7.26 -8.19
CA ILE A 252 -17.15 8.54 -7.56
C ILE A 252 -17.08 9.66 -8.58
N PHE A 253 -16.43 9.43 -9.72
CA PHE A 253 -16.33 10.45 -10.77
C PHE A 253 -17.70 10.79 -11.36
N GLN A 254 -18.60 9.82 -11.51
CA GLN A 254 -19.98 10.04 -11.94
C GLN A 254 -20.75 10.94 -10.97
N VAL A 255 -20.71 10.64 -9.67
CA VAL A 255 -21.37 11.43 -8.63
C VAL A 255 -20.80 12.85 -8.56
N ILE A 256 -19.47 12.99 -8.59
CA ILE A 256 -18.81 14.31 -8.58
C ILE A 256 -19.19 15.11 -9.83
N ALA A 257 -19.14 14.50 -11.02
CA ALA A 257 -19.50 15.16 -12.27
C ALA A 257 -20.98 15.60 -12.28
N ALA A 258 -21.89 14.71 -11.89
CA ALA A 258 -23.31 15.00 -11.80
C ALA A 258 -23.60 16.14 -10.79
N ALA A 259 -22.94 16.13 -9.64
CA ALA A 259 -23.06 17.20 -8.64
C ALA A 259 -22.54 18.56 -9.15
N ILE A 260 -21.45 18.57 -9.92
CA ILE A 260 -20.90 19.79 -10.54
C ILE A 260 -21.85 20.33 -11.62
N ILE A 261 -22.38 19.46 -12.49
CA ILE A 261 -23.35 19.84 -13.54
C ILE A 261 -24.60 20.47 -12.91
N LYS A 262 -25.11 19.87 -11.82
CA LYS A 262 -26.32 20.32 -11.11
C LYS A 262 -26.04 21.35 -10.01
N ARG A 263 -24.83 21.94 -9.96
CA ARG A 263 -24.43 22.86 -8.88
C ARG A 263 -25.37 24.06 -8.71
N LYS A 264 -26.00 24.55 -9.78
CA LYS A 264 -26.92 25.70 -9.76
C LYS A 264 -28.36 25.35 -9.35
N MET A 265 -28.71 24.07 -9.23
CA MET A 265 -30.05 23.64 -8.84
C MET A 265 -30.26 23.78 -7.32
N LYS A 266 -31.50 24.09 -6.92
CA LYS A 266 -31.92 24.12 -5.52
C LYS A 266 -32.15 22.68 -5.05
N LEU A 267 -31.68 22.37 -3.84
CA LEU A 267 -31.94 21.07 -3.22
C LEU A 267 -33.40 21.03 -2.78
N PRO A 268 -34.21 20.03 -3.17
CA PRO A 268 -35.58 19.90 -2.69
C PRO A 268 -35.61 19.54 -1.19
N CYS A 269 -36.67 19.93 -0.49
CA CYS A 269 -36.80 19.78 0.97
C CYS A 269 -37.16 18.35 1.42
N SER A 270 -37.71 17.51 0.53
CA SER A 270 -38.11 16.13 0.84
C SER A 270 -37.17 15.10 0.20
N ILE A 271 -36.71 14.14 0.99
CA ILE A 271 -35.83 13.03 0.55
C ILE A 271 -36.50 12.17 -0.53
N GLU A 272 -37.83 12.07 -0.48
CA GLU A 272 -38.65 11.30 -1.45
C GLU A 272 -38.61 11.87 -2.88
N SER A 273 -38.18 13.11 -3.07
CA SER A 273 -38.05 13.74 -4.39
C SER A 273 -36.70 13.51 -5.08
N LEU A 274 -35.77 12.83 -4.41
CA LEU A 274 -34.47 12.47 -4.97
C LEU A 274 -34.55 11.13 -5.71
N TYR A 275 -33.75 11.00 -6.77
CA TYR A 275 -33.73 9.78 -7.59
C TYR A 275 -33.18 8.59 -6.81
N GLU A 276 -33.91 7.47 -6.77
CA GLU A 276 -33.47 6.21 -6.17
C GLU A 276 -33.91 5.02 -7.03
N ASP A 277 -33.00 4.09 -7.25
CA ASP A 277 -33.18 2.91 -8.12
C ASP A 277 -32.88 1.59 -7.36
N SER A 278 -32.42 1.69 -6.11
CA SER A 278 -32.08 0.53 -5.30
C SER A 278 -33.26 0.01 -4.46
N PRO A 279 -33.40 -1.34 -4.31
CA PRO A 279 -34.42 -1.94 -3.46
C PRO A 279 -34.22 -1.53 -2.00
N GLU A 280 -35.32 -1.41 -1.23
CA GLU A 280 -35.32 -0.86 0.13
C GLU A 280 -34.29 -1.50 1.08
N THR A 281 -34.06 -2.81 0.93
CA THR A 281 -33.09 -3.58 1.73
C THR A 281 -31.63 -3.20 1.48
N SER A 282 -31.34 -2.47 0.40
CA SER A 282 -30.00 -2.02 0.00
C SER A 282 -29.78 -0.51 0.12
N ARG A 283 -30.82 0.26 0.51
CA ARG A 283 -30.74 1.72 0.65
C ARG A 283 -29.88 2.11 1.85
N ILE A 284 -28.99 3.09 1.64
CA ILE A 284 -28.18 3.68 2.71
C ILE A 284 -28.92 4.90 3.27
N HIS A 285 -28.94 5.05 4.59
CA HIS A 285 -29.62 6.18 5.23
C HIS A 285 -28.99 7.50 4.80
N HIS A 286 -29.84 8.46 4.40
CA HIS A 286 -29.42 9.79 3.98
C HIS A 286 -28.69 10.55 5.10
N THR A 287 -27.68 11.33 4.77
CA THR A 287 -26.92 12.11 5.75
C THR A 287 -26.72 13.58 5.35
N ASP A 288 -26.82 14.48 6.33
CA ASP A 288 -26.75 15.93 6.12
C ASP A 288 -25.32 16.48 5.87
N GLN A 289 -24.28 15.64 5.99
CA GLN A 289 -22.91 16.08 5.69
C GLN A 289 -22.65 16.01 4.19
N PHE A 290 -21.91 16.99 3.66
CA PHE A 290 -21.60 17.12 2.22
C PHE A 290 -22.85 17.25 1.32
N ARG A 291 -23.84 18.07 1.72
CA ARG A 291 -25.11 18.31 0.97
C ARG A 291 -24.92 18.75 -0.49
N PHE A 292 -23.74 19.24 -0.86
CA PHE A 292 -23.47 19.59 -2.24
C PHE A 292 -23.47 18.37 -3.17
N LEU A 293 -23.14 17.17 -2.67
CA LEU A 293 -23.15 15.93 -3.44
C LEU A 293 -24.58 15.44 -3.71
N ASP A 294 -25.54 15.79 -2.86
CA ASP A 294 -26.96 15.44 -3.04
C ASP A 294 -27.57 16.05 -4.30
N LYS A 295 -26.94 17.11 -4.83
CA LYS A 295 -27.32 17.70 -6.11
C LYS A 295 -27.20 16.71 -7.28
N ALA A 296 -26.36 15.68 -7.16
CA ALA A 296 -26.25 14.64 -8.17
C ALA A 296 -27.53 13.78 -8.31
N ALA A 297 -28.34 13.71 -7.25
CA ALA A 297 -29.58 12.94 -7.19
C ALA A 297 -30.85 13.76 -7.47
N VAL A 298 -30.71 15.06 -7.74
CA VAL A 298 -31.83 15.94 -8.11
C VAL A 298 -32.26 15.62 -9.54
N VAL A 299 -33.53 15.30 -9.76
CA VAL A 299 -34.10 15.05 -11.09
C VAL A 299 -34.28 16.38 -11.84
N ALA A 300 -33.71 16.48 -13.04
CA ALA A 300 -33.83 17.64 -13.92
C ALA A 300 -34.53 17.30 -15.24
N GLU A 301 -35.13 18.30 -15.89
CA GLU A 301 -35.73 18.13 -17.23
C GLU A 301 -34.66 17.72 -18.26
N GLY A 302 -34.85 16.55 -18.88
CA GLY A 302 -33.91 15.97 -19.86
C GLY A 302 -32.97 14.89 -19.31
N ASP A 303 -33.10 14.51 -18.03
CA ASP A 303 -32.36 13.37 -17.45
C ASP A 303 -32.91 12.00 -17.91
N PHE A 304 -34.19 11.95 -18.26
CA PHE A 304 -34.85 10.81 -18.88
C PHE A 304 -35.10 11.09 -20.36
N ASP A 305 -34.78 10.12 -21.21
CA ASP A 305 -35.00 10.25 -22.65
C ASP A 305 -36.50 10.18 -22.93
N LYS A 306 -37.10 11.28 -23.39
CA LYS A 306 -38.56 11.38 -23.64
C LYS A 306 -39.06 10.37 -24.69
N SER A 307 -38.14 9.81 -25.47
CA SER A 307 -38.39 8.81 -26.51
C SER A 307 -38.52 7.37 -25.99
N CYS A 308 -37.99 7.05 -24.81
CA CYS A 308 -37.98 5.69 -24.24
C CYS A 308 -38.21 5.72 -22.71
N PRO A 309 -39.44 5.45 -22.22
CA PRO A 309 -39.79 5.53 -20.80
C PRO A 309 -39.01 4.58 -19.87
N ASN A 310 -38.38 3.52 -20.41
CA ASN A 310 -37.62 2.51 -19.66
C ASN A 310 -36.10 2.63 -19.83
N SER A 311 -35.59 3.71 -20.42
CA SER A 311 -34.14 3.89 -20.57
C SER A 311 -33.52 4.29 -19.23
N ALA A 312 -32.52 3.53 -18.77
CA ALA A 312 -31.77 3.88 -17.56
C ALA A 312 -31.10 5.26 -17.76
N PRO A 313 -31.22 6.18 -16.79
CA PRO A 313 -30.68 7.52 -16.93
C PRO A 313 -29.15 7.47 -17.05
N ASN A 314 -28.57 8.44 -17.76
CA ASN A 314 -27.12 8.51 -17.91
C ASN A 314 -26.46 8.72 -16.53
N PRO A 315 -25.62 7.77 -16.05
CA PRO A 315 -25.00 7.84 -14.73
C PRO A 315 -24.13 9.08 -14.50
N TRP A 316 -23.63 9.72 -15.56
CA TRP A 316 -22.84 10.94 -15.47
C TRP A 316 -23.66 12.22 -15.26
N LYS A 317 -24.99 12.15 -15.44
CA LYS A 317 -25.92 13.28 -15.24
C LYS A 317 -26.83 13.10 -14.04
N LEU A 318 -27.29 11.87 -13.78
CA LEU A 318 -28.18 11.54 -12.68
C LEU A 318 -27.66 10.29 -11.94
N CYS A 319 -27.50 10.41 -10.62
CA CYS A 319 -27.06 9.32 -9.75
C CYS A 319 -28.12 9.05 -8.67
N SER A 320 -28.23 7.81 -8.20
CA SER A 320 -29.15 7.49 -7.09
C SER A 320 -28.63 8.02 -5.75
N VAL A 321 -29.54 8.29 -4.81
CA VAL A 321 -29.19 8.71 -3.43
C VAL A 321 -28.23 7.71 -2.79
N THR A 322 -28.48 6.41 -2.96
CA THR A 322 -27.59 5.36 -2.44
C THR A 322 -26.14 5.52 -2.95
N ARG A 323 -25.93 5.75 -4.26
CA ARG A 323 -24.57 6.00 -4.81
C ARG A 323 -23.95 7.29 -4.25
N VAL A 324 -24.76 8.33 -4.05
CA VAL A 324 -24.29 9.59 -3.45
C VAL A 324 -23.84 9.37 -2.00
N GLU A 325 -24.62 8.64 -1.21
CA GLU A 325 -24.27 8.31 0.18
C GLU A 325 -23.03 7.40 0.27
N GLU A 326 -22.86 6.45 -0.67
CA GLU A 326 -21.62 5.66 -0.77
C GLU A 326 -20.37 6.56 -0.93
N VAL A 327 -20.46 7.60 -1.77
CA VAL A 327 -19.37 8.57 -1.97
C VAL A 327 -19.17 9.46 -0.74
N LYS A 328 -20.24 9.89 -0.08
CA LYS A 328 -20.14 10.64 1.18
C LYS A 328 -19.45 9.83 2.27
N MET A 329 -19.74 8.53 2.37
CA MET A 329 -19.07 7.63 3.31
C MET A 329 -17.58 7.56 3.02
N MET A 330 -17.16 7.43 1.76
CA MET A 330 -15.74 7.51 1.38
C MET A 330 -15.10 8.85 1.77
N ALA A 331 -15.79 9.97 1.53
CA ALA A 331 -15.28 11.30 1.84
C ALA A 331 -15.00 11.49 3.34
N ARG A 332 -15.82 10.89 4.22
CA ARG A 332 -15.60 10.90 5.69
C ARG A 332 -14.34 10.16 6.12
N LEU A 333 -13.84 9.23 5.32
CA LEU A 333 -12.62 8.47 5.63
C LEU A 333 -11.34 9.27 5.30
N LEU A 334 -11.44 10.28 4.44
CA LEU A 334 -10.29 11.04 3.93
C LEU A 334 -9.46 11.75 5.02
N PRO A 335 -10.03 12.35 6.08
CA PRO A 335 -9.21 12.99 7.11
C PRO A 335 -8.33 11.99 7.86
N ILE A 336 -8.88 10.85 8.26
CA ILE A 336 -8.11 9.78 8.92
C ILE A 336 -7.08 9.21 7.93
N TRP A 337 -7.48 8.96 6.69
CA TRP A 337 -6.58 8.56 5.60
C TRP A 337 -5.37 9.49 5.47
N ALA A 338 -5.58 10.81 5.45
CA ALA A 338 -4.52 11.79 5.31
C ALA A 338 -3.51 11.72 6.46
N THR A 339 -4.00 11.60 7.71
CA THR A 339 -3.13 11.53 8.89
C THR A 339 -2.28 10.26 8.94
N THR A 340 -2.64 9.21 8.20
CA THR A 340 -1.84 7.98 8.18
C THR A 340 -0.70 8.01 7.16
N ILE A 341 -0.65 9.01 6.28
CA ILE A 341 0.42 9.18 5.28
C ILE A 341 1.79 9.35 5.94
N ILE A 342 1.87 10.08 7.07
CA ILE A 342 3.15 10.36 7.73
C ILE A 342 3.83 9.09 8.26
N PHE A 343 3.06 8.07 8.65
CA PHE A 343 3.62 6.81 9.10
C PHE A 343 4.48 6.20 8.00
N TRP A 344 3.95 6.17 6.78
CA TRP A 344 4.63 5.63 5.61
C TRP A 344 5.85 6.47 5.20
N THR A 345 5.86 7.76 5.52
CA THR A 345 7.05 8.62 5.41
C THR A 345 8.15 8.19 6.40
N THR A 346 7.81 7.84 7.65
CA THR A 346 8.80 7.31 8.61
C THR A 346 9.30 5.92 8.23
N TYR A 347 8.40 5.07 7.72
CA TYR A 347 8.72 3.76 7.18
C TYR A 347 9.74 3.85 6.03
N ALA A 348 9.59 4.84 5.14
CA ALA A 348 10.52 5.04 4.03
C ALA A 348 11.98 5.23 4.48
N GLN A 349 12.21 5.78 5.67
CA GLN A 349 13.56 5.98 6.22
C GLN A 349 14.25 4.67 6.63
N MET A 350 13.46 3.64 6.96
CA MET A 350 13.99 2.31 7.29
C MET A 350 14.58 1.63 6.05
N LEU A 351 14.10 1.96 4.86
CA LEU A 351 14.58 1.42 3.59
C LEU A 351 15.76 2.21 2.99
N THR A 352 15.94 3.47 3.39
CA THR A 352 16.90 4.40 2.77
C THR A 352 18.00 4.82 3.73
N PHE A 353 17.82 5.92 4.48
CA PHE A 353 18.87 6.47 5.33
C PHE A 353 19.32 5.49 6.42
N SER A 354 18.43 4.67 6.97
CA SER A 354 18.83 3.66 7.97
C SER A 354 19.80 2.62 7.40
N VAL A 355 19.60 2.24 6.13
CA VAL A 355 20.51 1.34 5.41
C VAL A 355 21.82 2.05 5.07
N GLN A 356 21.77 3.35 4.74
CA GLN A 356 22.98 4.16 4.53
C GLN A 356 23.78 4.34 5.83
N GLN A 357 23.14 4.61 6.97
CA GLN A 357 23.78 4.65 8.28
C GLN A 357 24.50 3.33 8.55
N ALA A 358 23.78 2.21 8.39
CA ALA A 358 24.33 0.88 8.54
C ALA A 358 25.55 0.59 7.67
N SER A 359 25.59 1.12 6.45
CA SER A 359 26.74 0.93 5.55
C SER A 359 28.04 1.53 6.10
N THR A 360 27.95 2.56 6.96
CA THR A 360 29.08 3.25 7.62
C THR A 360 29.44 2.72 9.01
N MET A 361 28.68 1.73 9.53
CA MET A 361 28.85 1.18 10.87
C MET A 361 29.52 -0.19 10.83
N ASP A 362 30.04 -0.64 11.96
CA ASP A 362 30.60 -1.99 12.09
C ASP A 362 29.49 -3.05 12.08
N ARG A 363 29.53 -3.90 11.05
CA ARG A 363 28.55 -4.95 10.74
C ARG A 363 29.11 -6.37 10.96
N TYR A 364 30.26 -6.51 11.61
CA TYR A 364 30.82 -7.81 11.92
C TYR A 364 30.07 -8.50 13.06
N MET A 365 29.65 -9.74 12.82
CA MET A 365 29.16 -10.67 13.83
C MET A 365 30.15 -11.84 13.91
N GLY A 366 31.17 -11.68 14.77
CA GLY A 366 32.33 -12.58 14.77
C GLY A 366 33.05 -12.51 13.42
N ASN A 367 33.01 -13.61 12.65
CA ASN A 367 33.69 -13.71 11.35
C ASN A 367 32.79 -13.36 10.14
N PHE A 368 31.51 -13.07 10.37
CA PHE A 368 30.55 -12.83 9.30
C PHE A 368 30.23 -11.34 9.15
N LEU A 369 30.38 -10.79 7.95
CA LEU A 369 30.00 -9.42 7.63
C LEU A 369 28.55 -9.37 7.15
N ILE A 370 27.68 -8.75 7.94
CA ILE A 370 26.26 -8.64 7.60
C ILE A 370 26.08 -7.58 6.48
N PRO A 371 25.35 -7.89 5.39
CA PRO A 371 24.99 -6.90 4.38
C PRO A 371 24.17 -5.75 4.98
N ALA A 372 24.42 -4.51 4.57
CA ALA A 372 23.76 -3.34 5.18
C ALA A 372 22.24 -3.37 4.99
N GLY A 373 21.76 -3.76 3.79
CA GLY A 373 20.34 -3.91 3.50
C GLY A 373 19.65 -5.00 4.33
N SER A 374 20.41 -6.00 4.83
CA SER A 374 19.85 -7.11 5.60
C SER A 374 19.42 -6.76 7.01
N LEU A 375 19.75 -5.58 7.52
CA LEU A 375 19.28 -5.13 8.84
C LEU A 375 17.78 -4.88 8.89
N THR A 376 17.14 -4.72 7.73
CA THR A 376 15.69 -4.73 7.61
C THR A 376 15.08 -6.06 8.09
N VAL A 377 15.87 -7.11 8.32
CA VAL A 377 15.42 -8.33 9.03
C VAL A 377 14.90 -8.02 10.44
N PHE A 378 15.50 -7.07 11.17
CA PHE A 378 15.03 -6.69 12.50
C PHE A 378 13.67 -6.01 12.44
N PHE A 379 13.45 -5.22 11.41
CA PHE A 379 12.17 -4.59 11.13
C PHE A 379 11.08 -5.63 10.85
N VAL A 380 11.34 -6.57 9.94
CA VAL A 380 10.40 -7.65 9.60
C VAL A 380 10.15 -8.56 10.81
N SER A 381 11.19 -8.87 11.58
CA SER A 381 11.07 -9.68 12.80
C SER A 381 10.21 -8.99 13.85
N ALA A 382 10.35 -7.67 14.01
CA ALA A 382 9.52 -6.87 14.92
C ALA A 382 8.03 -6.91 14.53
N ILE A 383 7.70 -6.88 13.24
CA ILE A 383 6.33 -7.06 12.76
C ILE A 383 5.79 -8.43 13.19
N LEU A 384 6.53 -9.50 12.90
CA LEU A 384 6.10 -10.88 13.21
C LEU A 384 5.95 -11.12 14.70
N ILE A 385 6.90 -10.65 15.51
CA ILE A 385 6.85 -10.73 16.98
C ILE A 385 5.64 -9.95 17.50
N THR A 386 5.40 -8.73 16.98
CA THR A 386 4.30 -7.89 17.42
C THR A 386 2.94 -8.50 17.07
N LEU A 387 2.78 -9.07 15.87
CA LEU A 387 1.56 -9.78 15.49
C LEU A 387 1.33 -11.01 16.37
N ALA A 388 2.35 -11.84 16.56
CA ALA A 388 2.25 -13.02 17.43
C ALA A 388 1.89 -12.63 18.87
N PHE A 389 2.50 -11.56 19.39
CA PHE A 389 2.21 -11.02 20.71
C PHE A 389 0.78 -10.44 20.80
N ASN A 390 0.35 -9.69 19.79
CA ASN A 390 -1.00 -9.14 19.73
C ASN A 390 -2.05 -10.25 19.75
N ASP A 391 -1.83 -11.31 18.99
CA ASP A 391 -2.79 -12.41 18.86
C ASP A 391 -2.83 -13.30 20.10
N ARG A 392 -1.67 -13.60 20.69
CA ARG A 392 -1.56 -14.54 21.81
C ARG A 392 -1.73 -13.89 23.18
N VAL A 393 -1.45 -12.60 23.30
CA VAL A 393 -1.41 -11.90 24.60
C VAL A 393 -2.43 -10.78 24.64
N ILE A 394 -2.33 -9.80 23.72
CA ILE A 394 -3.19 -8.60 23.76
C ILE A 394 -4.66 -8.97 23.59
N MET A 395 -5.03 -9.70 22.54
CA MET A 395 -6.42 -10.10 22.27
C MET A 395 -7.10 -10.86 23.43
N PRO A 396 -6.53 -11.94 23.99
CA PRO A 396 -7.18 -12.66 25.09
C PRO A 396 -7.26 -11.83 26.38
N LEU A 397 -6.25 -11.01 26.68
CA LEU A 397 -6.30 -10.10 27.83
C LEU A 397 -7.38 -9.03 27.65
N TRP A 398 -7.49 -8.46 26.44
CA TRP A 398 -8.52 -7.47 26.12
C TRP A 398 -9.93 -8.04 26.24
N LYS A 399 -10.10 -9.29 25.78
CA LYS A 399 -11.36 -10.02 25.90
C LYS A 399 -11.73 -10.26 27.37
N LYS A 400 -10.75 -10.57 28.23
CA LYS A 400 -10.97 -10.69 29.68
C LYS A 400 -11.33 -9.35 30.33
N TRP A 401 -10.73 -8.25 29.88
CA TRP A 401 -10.87 -6.95 30.53
C TRP A 401 -12.11 -6.17 30.10
N LYS A 402 -12.37 -6.08 28.79
CA LYS A 402 -13.46 -5.26 28.20
C LYS A 402 -14.55 -6.07 27.53
N GLY A 403 -14.44 -7.39 27.48
CA GLY A 403 -15.40 -8.27 26.81
C GLY A 403 -15.32 -8.25 25.27
N THR A 404 -14.56 -7.34 24.66
CA THR A 404 -14.39 -7.24 23.21
C THR A 404 -13.09 -7.92 22.74
N PRO A 405 -13.09 -8.56 21.56
CA PRO A 405 -11.88 -9.17 21.01
C PRO A 405 -10.94 -8.08 20.46
N GLY A 406 -9.97 -7.65 21.26
CA GLY A 406 -8.85 -6.80 20.81
C GLY A 406 -9.10 -5.29 20.80
N LEU A 407 -8.09 -4.57 20.29
CA LEU A 407 -8.06 -3.11 20.10
C LEU A 407 -9.01 -2.70 18.97
N SER A 408 -9.62 -1.51 19.07
CA SER A 408 -10.38 -0.96 17.93
C SER A 408 -9.45 -0.54 16.79
N SER A 409 -9.95 -0.53 15.55
CA SER A 409 -9.15 -0.19 14.36
C SER A 409 -8.47 1.18 14.49
N LEU A 410 -9.19 2.18 15.02
CA LEU A 410 -8.64 3.52 15.31
C LEU A 410 -7.59 3.51 16.43
N GLN A 411 -7.75 2.66 17.46
CA GLN A 411 -6.74 2.52 18.51
C GLN A 411 -5.46 1.87 17.97
N SER A 412 -5.58 0.85 17.12
CA SER A 412 -4.41 0.24 16.47
C SER A 412 -3.66 1.24 15.59
N ILE A 413 -4.37 2.09 14.84
CA ILE A 413 -3.76 3.20 14.08
C ILE A 413 -3.03 4.16 15.03
N ALA A 414 -3.66 4.55 16.14
CA ALA A 414 -3.07 5.45 17.13
C ALA A 414 -1.75 4.89 17.72
N VAL A 415 -1.75 3.60 18.11
CA VAL A 415 -0.58 2.92 18.65
C VAL A 415 0.56 2.92 17.62
N GLY A 416 0.27 2.63 16.35
CA GLY A 416 1.28 2.64 15.31
C GLY A 416 1.93 4.01 15.09
N LEU A 417 1.14 5.09 15.08
CA LEU A 417 1.64 6.47 14.97
C LEU A 417 2.51 6.89 16.16
N VAL A 418 2.17 6.46 17.37
CA VAL A 418 2.98 6.73 18.57
C VAL A 418 4.31 5.98 18.49
N LEU A 419 4.27 4.69 18.16
CA LEU A 419 5.47 3.87 18.04
C LEU A 419 6.43 4.37 16.95
N SER A 420 5.92 4.84 15.81
CA SER A 420 6.76 5.46 14.77
C SER A 420 7.39 6.77 15.24
N THR A 421 6.66 7.58 16.00
CA THR A 421 7.18 8.85 16.57
C THR A 421 8.34 8.58 17.53
N ILE A 422 8.17 7.63 18.45
CA ILE A 422 9.23 7.20 19.38
C ILE A 422 10.39 6.57 18.60
N GLY A 423 10.10 5.80 17.55
CA GLY A 423 11.11 5.19 16.67
C GLY A 423 11.99 6.22 15.96
N MET A 424 11.42 7.32 15.44
CA MET A 424 12.20 8.42 14.85
C MET A 424 13.02 9.18 15.90
N GLY A 425 12.48 9.39 17.11
CA GLY A 425 13.24 9.98 18.21
C GLY A 425 14.44 9.10 18.62
N ALA A 426 14.25 7.78 18.68
CA ALA A 426 15.35 6.84 18.92
C ALA A 426 16.39 6.88 17.79
N ALA A 427 15.94 6.99 16.53
CA ALA A 427 16.83 7.11 15.37
C ALA A 427 17.71 8.38 15.44
N ALA A 428 17.14 9.51 15.84
CA ALA A 428 17.87 10.75 16.03
C ALA A 428 18.96 10.61 17.10
N LEU A 429 18.63 10.03 18.26
CA LEU A 429 19.60 9.81 19.35
C LEU A 429 20.75 8.89 18.94
N VAL A 430 20.45 7.81 18.20
CA VAL A 430 21.47 6.90 17.68
C VAL A 430 22.36 7.60 16.68
N GLU A 431 21.79 8.44 15.81
CA GLU A 431 22.57 9.21 14.84
C GLU A 431 23.47 10.25 15.51
N MET A 432 23.00 10.93 16.56
CA MET A 432 23.85 11.82 17.36
C MET A 432 25.05 11.08 17.93
N LYS A 433 24.85 9.84 18.42
CA LYS A 433 25.94 9.01 18.93
C LYS A 433 26.90 8.59 17.82
N ARG A 434 26.39 8.17 16.66
CA ARG A 434 27.20 7.80 15.48
C ARG A 434 28.06 8.97 15.00
N LEU A 435 27.47 10.17 14.90
CA LEU A 435 28.17 11.38 14.48
C LEU A 435 29.24 11.83 15.48
N SER A 436 29.01 11.64 16.79
CA SER A 436 30.05 11.87 17.81
C SER A 436 31.29 11.02 17.53
N VAL A 437 31.10 9.71 17.31
CA VAL A 437 32.20 8.78 17.00
C VAL A 437 32.89 9.16 15.68
N ALA A 438 32.13 9.60 14.68
CA ALA A 438 32.68 10.07 13.41
C ALA A 438 33.55 11.33 13.55
N ASN A 439 33.22 12.22 14.50
CA ASN A 439 34.05 13.39 14.79
C ASN A 439 35.33 13.00 15.52
N ASP A 440 35.27 12.03 16.44
CA ASP A 440 36.40 11.59 17.25
C ASP A 440 37.46 10.84 16.42
N VAL A 441 37.02 9.98 15.49
CA VAL A 441 37.90 9.14 14.64
C VAL A 441 38.25 9.84 13.32
N GLY A 442 37.47 10.84 12.92
CA GLY A 442 37.60 11.56 11.66
C GLY A 442 36.56 11.11 10.62
N ARG A 443 35.86 12.09 10.03
CA ARG A 443 34.69 11.88 9.14
C ARG A 443 34.99 11.16 7.82
N ASN A 444 36.25 11.10 7.42
CA ASN A 444 36.72 10.37 6.24
C ASN A 444 36.81 8.86 6.47
N THR A 445 36.67 8.39 7.71
CA THR A 445 36.73 6.97 8.03
C THR A 445 35.51 6.26 7.43
N PRO A 446 35.71 5.22 6.60
CA PRO A 446 34.64 4.59 5.85
C PRO A 446 33.73 3.72 6.72
N VAL A 447 34.32 3.04 7.70
CA VAL A 447 33.62 2.20 8.68
C VAL A 447 33.97 2.72 10.07
N LEU A 448 32.97 3.26 10.74
CA LEU A 448 33.08 3.79 12.08
C LEU A 448 33.12 2.65 13.10
N PRO A 449 33.91 2.75 14.19
CA PRO A 449 33.98 1.74 15.25
C PRO A 449 32.76 1.83 16.19
N ILE A 450 31.56 1.73 15.61
CA ILE A 450 30.29 1.69 16.31
C ILE A 450 29.47 0.53 15.75
N SER A 451 29.00 -0.33 16.65
CA SER A 451 28.24 -1.52 16.24
C SER A 451 26.91 -1.14 15.61
N VAL A 452 26.57 -1.80 14.51
CA VAL A 452 25.32 -1.57 13.79
C VAL A 452 24.06 -1.94 14.59
N PHE A 453 24.21 -2.73 15.67
CA PHE A 453 23.08 -3.13 16.53
C PHE A 453 22.46 -1.95 17.29
N TRP A 454 23.13 -0.79 17.35
CA TRP A 454 22.52 0.46 17.82
C TRP A 454 21.33 0.90 16.98
N LEU A 455 21.18 0.43 15.73
CA LEU A 455 20.01 0.72 14.88
C LEU A 455 18.80 -0.20 15.19
N ILE A 456 18.92 -1.22 16.04
CA ILE A 456 17.79 -2.11 16.37
C ILE A 456 16.58 -1.36 16.92
N PRO A 457 16.69 -0.38 17.84
CA PRO A 457 15.53 0.30 18.43
C PRO A 457 14.63 0.98 17.38
N GLN A 458 15.21 1.68 16.40
CA GLN A 458 14.42 2.35 15.35
C GLN A 458 13.71 1.32 14.46
N PHE A 459 14.38 0.25 14.04
CA PHE A 459 13.77 -0.81 13.24
C PHE A 459 12.67 -1.55 14.01
N PHE A 460 12.91 -1.83 15.29
CA PHE A 460 11.96 -2.55 16.12
C PHE A 460 10.71 -1.73 16.42
N LEU A 461 10.86 -0.45 16.78
CA LEU A 461 9.73 0.42 17.11
C LEU A 461 8.88 0.73 15.89
N VAL A 462 9.49 1.09 14.76
CA VAL A 462 8.74 1.38 13.51
C VAL A 462 8.12 0.10 12.96
N GLY A 463 8.81 -1.05 13.02
CA GLY A 463 8.25 -2.34 12.59
C GLY A 463 7.08 -2.81 13.47
N SER A 464 7.18 -2.64 14.79
CA SER A 464 6.06 -2.89 15.71
C SER A 464 4.89 -1.95 15.42
N GLY A 465 5.19 -0.69 15.11
CA GLY A 465 4.18 0.29 14.69
C GLY A 465 3.46 -0.11 13.41
N GLU A 466 4.18 -0.67 12.43
CA GLU A 466 3.60 -1.14 11.16
C GLU A 466 2.56 -2.23 11.40
N ALA A 467 2.87 -3.20 12.27
CA ALA A 467 1.95 -4.30 12.58
C ALA A 467 0.58 -3.79 13.06
N PHE A 468 0.55 -2.74 13.90
CA PHE A 468 -0.69 -2.15 14.40
C PHE A 468 -1.37 -1.23 13.39
N ILE A 469 -0.63 -0.32 12.74
CA ILE A 469 -1.25 0.64 11.82
C ILE A 469 -1.73 -0.04 10.53
N TYR A 470 -0.98 -0.99 9.97
CA TYR A 470 -1.36 -1.70 8.75
C TYR A 470 -2.68 -2.45 8.98
N THR A 471 -2.74 -3.24 10.05
CA THR A 471 -3.95 -4.02 10.39
C THR A 471 -5.12 -3.11 10.76
N GLY A 472 -4.87 -2.05 11.55
CA GLY A 472 -5.88 -1.06 11.93
C GLY A 472 -6.43 -0.26 10.76
N GLN A 473 -5.58 0.21 9.84
CA GLN A 473 -5.99 0.92 8.63
C GLN A 473 -6.82 0.04 7.71
N LEU A 474 -6.33 -1.17 7.43
CA LEU A 474 -7.02 -2.08 6.52
C LEU A 474 -8.40 -2.46 7.06
N ASP A 475 -8.48 -2.83 8.34
CA ASP A 475 -9.76 -3.13 8.99
C ASP A 475 -10.69 -1.91 9.04
N PHE A 476 -10.16 -0.73 9.38
CA PHE A 476 -10.94 0.51 9.41
C PHE A 476 -11.56 0.82 8.03
N PHE A 477 -10.75 0.84 6.97
CA PHE A 477 -11.26 1.17 5.65
C PHE A 477 -12.23 0.10 5.14
N ILE A 478 -11.97 -1.19 5.36
CA ILE A 478 -12.86 -2.26 4.87
C ILE A 478 -14.19 -2.25 5.60
N THR A 479 -14.17 -2.09 6.93
CA THR A 479 -15.37 -2.16 7.78
C THR A 479 -16.26 -0.92 7.61
N GLN A 480 -15.65 0.25 7.39
CA GLN A 480 -16.39 1.50 7.19
C GLN A 480 -16.78 1.77 5.74
N SER A 481 -16.30 0.96 4.79
CA SER A 481 -16.67 1.09 3.38
C SER A 481 -18.01 0.40 3.06
N PRO A 482 -18.84 1.00 2.18
CA PRO A 482 -20.03 0.35 1.64
C PRO A 482 -19.71 -0.99 0.97
N LYS A 483 -20.70 -1.89 0.97
CA LYS A 483 -20.53 -3.26 0.42
C LYS A 483 -20.05 -3.25 -1.04
N GLY A 484 -20.54 -2.32 -1.87
CA GLY A 484 -20.14 -2.18 -3.28
C GLY A 484 -18.77 -1.55 -3.51
N MET A 485 -18.16 -0.90 -2.51
CA MET A 485 -16.92 -0.13 -2.65
C MET A 485 -15.73 -0.73 -1.90
N LYS A 486 -15.83 -1.96 -1.37
CA LYS A 486 -14.74 -2.57 -0.60
C LYS A 486 -13.42 -2.71 -1.38
N THR A 487 -13.46 -2.89 -2.70
CA THR A 487 -12.23 -2.90 -3.51
C THR A 487 -11.53 -1.53 -3.51
N MET A 488 -12.31 -0.45 -3.43
CA MET A 488 -11.77 0.91 -3.36
C MET A 488 -11.08 1.19 -2.03
N SER A 489 -11.58 0.63 -0.93
CA SER A 489 -10.94 0.69 0.40
C SER A 489 -9.46 0.27 0.33
N THR A 490 -9.18 -0.84 -0.35
CA THR A 490 -7.80 -1.32 -0.56
C THR A 490 -7.01 -0.34 -1.42
N GLY A 491 -7.63 0.28 -2.42
CA GLY A 491 -7.03 1.36 -3.21
C GLY A 491 -6.66 2.58 -2.36
N LEU A 492 -7.57 3.07 -1.51
CA LEU A 492 -7.32 4.17 -0.58
C LEU A 492 -6.20 3.83 0.41
N PHE A 493 -6.15 2.60 0.91
CA PHE A 493 -5.04 2.14 1.73
C PHE A 493 -3.71 2.24 0.98
N LEU A 494 -3.61 1.70 -0.24
CA LEU A 494 -2.39 1.73 -1.04
C LEU A 494 -1.94 3.14 -1.42
N THR A 495 -2.87 4.08 -1.61
CA THR A 495 -2.51 5.48 -1.85
C THR A 495 -1.87 6.14 -0.63
N THR A 496 -2.19 5.73 0.61
CA THR A 496 -1.48 6.24 1.79
C THR A 496 0.00 5.86 1.77
N LEU A 497 0.32 4.62 1.37
CA LEU A 497 1.70 4.16 1.23
C LEU A 497 2.41 4.96 0.15
N SER A 498 1.80 5.05 -1.04
CA SER A 498 2.35 5.78 -2.18
C SER A 498 2.65 7.24 -1.83
N LEU A 499 1.68 7.96 -1.26
CA LEU A 499 1.85 9.34 -0.85
C LEU A 499 2.88 9.50 0.26
N GLY A 500 2.97 8.56 1.20
CA GLY A 500 3.97 8.64 2.27
C GLY A 500 5.40 8.56 1.75
N PHE A 501 5.63 7.71 0.75
CA PHE A 501 6.90 7.63 0.04
C PHE A 501 7.21 8.92 -0.74
N PHE A 502 6.25 9.48 -1.48
CA PHE A 502 6.45 10.74 -2.19
C PHE A 502 6.65 11.93 -1.24
N VAL A 503 5.95 11.96 -0.10
CA VAL A 503 6.16 12.97 0.96
C VAL A 503 7.56 12.84 1.53
N SER A 504 8.11 11.62 1.68
CA SER A 504 9.52 11.43 2.05
C SER A 504 10.45 12.07 1.03
N SER A 505 10.30 11.78 -0.27
CA SER A 505 11.12 12.37 -1.33
C SER A 505 11.04 13.90 -1.35
N PHE A 506 9.83 14.43 -1.14
CA PHE A 506 9.57 15.86 -1.04
C PHE A 506 10.29 16.48 0.16
N LEU A 507 10.16 15.89 1.35
CA LEU A 507 10.82 16.38 2.57
C LEU A 507 12.35 16.37 2.43
N VAL A 508 12.93 15.30 1.89
CA VAL A 508 14.37 15.22 1.62
C VAL A 508 14.82 16.33 0.68
N SER A 509 14.06 16.58 -0.39
CA SER A 509 14.37 17.63 -1.38
C SER A 509 14.27 19.03 -0.77
N VAL A 510 13.24 19.30 0.04
CA VAL A 510 13.05 20.57 0.74
C VAL A 510 14.17 20.80 1.74
N VAL A 511 14.46 19.82 2.60
CA VAL A 511 15.52 19.92 3.61
C VAL A 511 16.87 20.13 2.96
N LYS A 512 17.20 19.40 1.88
CA LYS A 512 18.46 19.60 1.14
C LYS A 512 18.57 21.02 0.57
N LYS A 513 17.48 21.57 0.04
CA LYS A 513 17.46 22.93 -0.53
C LYS A 513 17.55 24.03 0.55
N VAL A 514 16.88 23.85 1.69
CA VAL A 514 16.82 24.85 2.76
C VAL A 514 18.09 24.85 3.62
N THR A 515 18.66 23.67 3.87
CA THR A 515 19.82 23.52 4.77
C THR A 515 21.16 23.47 4.03
N GLY A 516 21.13 23.34 2.70
CA GLY A 516 22.33 23.32 1.87
C GLY A 516 23.00 24.69 1.82
N THR A 517 24.19 24.79 2.38
CA THR A 517 25.12 25.90 2.12
C THR A 517 25.91 25.62 0.84
N GLY A 518 26.34 26.67 0.13
CA GLY A 518 26.96 26.59 -1.21
C GLY A 518 28.21 25.71 -1.32
N GLU A 519 28.74 25.19 -0.21
CA GLU A 519 29.90 24.28 -0.14
C GLU A 519 29.51 22.79 0.02
N GLY A 520 28.23 22.43 -0.06
CA GLY A 520 27.78 21.03 0.07
C GLY A 520 27.58 20.55 1.52
N HIS A 521 27.64 21.47 2.48
CA HIS A 521 27.31 21.24 3.88
C HIS A 521 25.82 21.53 4.16
N GLY A 522 25.14 20.61 4.83
CA GLY A 522 23.72 20.72 5.18
C GLY A 522 23.25 19.53 6.00
N TRP A 523 21.96 19.45 6.36
CA TRP A 523 21.45 18.31 7.13
C TRP A 523 21.58 17.00 6.34
N LEU A 524 21.37 17.07 5.02
CA LEU A 524 21.47 15.94 4.10
C LEU A 524 22.63 16.15 3.11
N ALA A 525 23.85 16.10 3.63
CA ALA A 525 25.07 16.18 2.83
C ALA A 525 25.26 14.92 1.96
N ASP A 526 26.02 15.05 0.87
CA ASP A 526 26.20 13.97 -0.10
C ASP A 526 26.84 12.71 0.51
N ASN A 527 27.70 12.89 1.51
CA ASN A 527 28.17 11.85 2.41
C ASN A 527 27.55 12.04 3.81
N ILE A 528 26.98 10.95 4.33
CA ILE A 528 26.26 10.91 5.61
C ILE A 528 27.14 11.29 6.82
N ASN A 529 28.46 11.11 6.75
CA ASN A 529 29.38 11.50 7.83
C ASN A 529 29.55 13.02 7.96
N PHE A 530 29.22 13.76 6.90
CA PHE A 530 29.31 15.22 6.86
C PHE A 530 27.95 15.90 7.06
N GLY A 531 26.87 15.12 7.03
CA GLY A 531 25.50 15.59 7.22
C GLY A 531 25.07 15.62 8.69
N ARG A 532 23.97 16.32 8.95
CA ARG A 532 23.24 16.30 10.23
C ARG A 532 21.92 15.55 10.03
N LEU A 533 22.03 14.24 9.85
CA LEU A 533 20.87 13.36 9.66
C LEU A 533 20.04 13.26 10.96
N ASP A 534 20.66 13.47 12.12
CA ASP A 534 20.00 13.58 13.42
C ASP A 534 18.88 14.63 13.39
N PHE A 535 19.14 15.82 12.84
CA PHE A 535 18.13 16.87 12.71
C PHE A 535 17.00 16.51 11.75
N PHE A 536 17.27 15.71 10.72
CA PHE A 536 16.23 15.23 9.82
C PHE A 536 15.31 14.20 10.51
N TYR A 537 15.87 13.31 11.34
CA TYR A 537 15.06 12.40 12.15
C TYR A 537 14.27 13.11 13.25
N ASP A 538 14.84 14.13 13.89
CA ASP A 538 14.11 15.00 14.83
C ASP A 538 12.94 15.72 14.15
N LEU A 539 13.14 16.25 12.94
CA LEU A 539 12.07 16.86 12.15
C LEU A 539 10.92 15.87 11.89
N LEU A 540 11.24 14.63 11.50
CA LEU A 540 10.24 13.59 11.27
C LEU A 540 9.52 13.18 12.56
N ALA A 541 10.22 13.14 13.69
CA ALA A 541 9.63 12.88 15.00
C ALA A 541 8.64 14.00 15.40
N ILE A 542 9.04 15.26 15.26
CA ILE A 542 8.18 16.42 15.56
C ILE A 542 6.96 16.43 14.63
N LEU A 543 7.15 16.22 13.33
CA LEU A 543 6.05 16.20 12.37
C LEU A 543 5.07 15.05 12.65
N SER A 544 5.59 13.89 13.06
CA SER A 544 4.78 12.73 13.44
C SER A 544 4.00 12.98 14.75
N ALA A 545 4.60 13.68 15.72
CA ALA A 545 3.92 14.10 16.95
C ALA A 545 2.78 15.10 16.68
N ILE A 546 3.01 16.10 15.82
CA ILE A 546 1.96 17.05 15.39
C ILE A 546 0.84 16.29 14.67
N ASN A 547 1.20 15.40 13.74
CA ASN A 547 0.23 14.60 13.03
C ASN A 547 -0.60 13.71 13.96
N PHE A 548 -0.01 13.15 15.02
CA PHE A 548 -0.74 12.36 16.00
C PHE A 548 -1.84 13.19 16.70
N VAL A 549 -1.55 14.45 17.05
CA VAL A 549 -2.57 15.36 17.61
C VAL A 549 -3.69 15.61 16.60
N ILE A 550 -3.35 15.84 15.34
CA ILE A 550 -4.34 16.02 14.25
C ILE A 550 -5.19 14.75 14.08
N PHE A 551 -4.57 13.55 14.13
CA PHE A 551 -5.27 12.28 14.07
C PHE A 551 -6.31 12.15 15.19
N ILE A 552 -5.97 12.53 16.43
CA ILE A 552 -6.93 12.50 17.55
C ILE A 552 -8.12 13.43 17.28
N ILE A 553 -7.88 14.64 16.77
CA ILE A 553 -8.95 15.57 16.38
C ILE A 553 -9.84 14.96 15.30
N CYS A 554 -9.26 14.38 14.25
CA CYS A 554 -9.99 13.72 13.17
C CYS A 554 -10.78 12.49 13.68
N ALA A 555 -10.21 11.69 14.58
CA ALA A 555 -10.86 10.53 15.15
C ALA A 555 -12.06 10.90 16.04
N ILE A 556 -11.96 12.01 16.78
CA ILE A 556 -13.08 12.55 17.57
C ILE A 556 -14.18 13.07 16.65
N TRP A 557 -13.81 13.75 15.56
CA TRP A 557 -14.74 14.28 14.57
C TRP A 557 -15.47 13.16 13.79
N TYR A 558 -14.81 12.05 13.52
CA TYR A 558 -15.34 10.92 12.75
C TYR A 558 -16.48 10.13 13.44
N LYS A 559 -16.79 10.39 14.72
CA LYS A 559 -17.70 9.58 15.55
C LYS A 559 -18.92 9.04 14.76
N PRO A 560 -19.14 7.72 14.72
CA PRO A 560 -20.21 7.11 13.95
C PRO A 560 -21.56 7.61 14.48
N GLN A 561 -22.43 8.10 13.58
CA GLN A 561 -23.82 8.32 13.92
C GLN A 561 -24.42 6.97 14.33
N LYS A 562 -24.74 6.84 15.63
CA LYS A 562 -25.59 5.73 16.09
C LYS A 562 -26.88 5.79 15.28
N ALA A 563 -27.27 4.69 14.65
CA ALA A 563 -28.62 4.55 14.13
C ALA A 563 -29.58 4.89 15.27
N LYS A 564 -30.42 5.90 15.09
CA LYS A 564 -31.56 6.10 15.98
C LYS A 564 -32.37 4.81 15.91
N PRO A 565 -32.78 4.21 17.04
CA PRO A 565 -33.71 3.09 16.99
C PRO A 565 -34.93 3.56 16.20
N VAL A 566 -35.36 2.74 15.26
CA VAL A 566 -36.61 2.94 14.51
C VAL A 566 -37.70 3.07 15.57
N VAL A 567 -38.16 4.29 15.80
CA VAL A 567 -39.42 4.50 16.51
C VAL A 567 -40.48 4.03 15.54
N GLU A 568 -41.08 2.88 15.83
CA GLU A 568 -42.34 2.46 15.21
C GLU A 568 -43.34 3.59 15.39
N MET A 569 -43.54 4.39 14.35
CA MET A 569 -44.55 5.44 14.35
C MET A 569 -45.78 4.93 13.62
N ASN A 570 -46.45 3.94 14.24
CA ASN A 570 -47.88 3.79 14.06
C ASN A 570 -48.55 4.85 14.95
N ASN A 571 -49.46 5.60 14.35
CA ASN A 571 -50.28 6.68 14.91
C ASN A 571 -49.61 8.06 14.98
N MET A 572 -49.82 8.87 13.94
CA MET A 572 -50.56 10.14 14.04
C MET A 572 -50.92 10.64 12.63
N LEU A 573 -52.05 10.13 12.12
CA LEU A 573 -52.93 10.93 11.25
C LEU A 573 -53.47 12.08 12.12
N ASN A 574 -52.93 13.28 11.96
CA ASN A 574 -53.72 14.51 11.88
C ASN A 574 -52.85 15.78 11.78
N ASN A 575 -53.27 16.62 10.85
CA ASN A 575 -53.17 18.08 10.82
C ASN A 575 -51.85 18.76 10.41
N ASN A 576 -51.97 19.35 9.21
CA ASN A 576 -51.79 20.76 8.88
C ASN A 576 -50.58 21.15 8.02
N HIS A 577 -50.95 21.69 6.85
CA HIS A 577 -50.22 22.66 6.04
C HIS A 577 -49.39 23.64 6.88
N ALA A 578 -48.09 23.68 6.60
CA ALA A 578 -47.30 24.91 6.68
C ALA A 578 -46.19 24.84 5.64
N GLU A 579 -46.15 25.83 4.76
CA GLU A 579 -45.02 26.12 3.89
C GLU A 579 -43.78 26.40 4.74
N GLU A 580 -42.80 25.50 4.76
CA GLU A 580 -41.48 25.80 5.31
C GLU A 580 -40.58 26.39 4.21
N LYS A 581 -40.38 27.70 4.31
CA LYS A 581 -39.28 28.42 3.65
C LYS A 581 -37.94 27.92 4.21
N CYS A 582 -37.01 27.68 3.28
CA CYS A 582 -35.67 27.10 3.44
C CYS A 582 -34.80 27.64 4.57
#